data_AF-A0A9E3AI78-F1
#
_entry.id   AF-A0A9E3AI78-F1
#
_cell.length_a   1.000
_cell.length_b   1.000
_cell.length_c   1.000
_cell.angle_alpha   90.00
_cell.angle_beta   90.00
_cell.angle_gamma   90.00
#
_symmetry.space_group_name_H-M   'P 1'
#
loop_
_entity.id
_entity.type
_entity.pdbx_description
1 polymer ?
#
loop_
_entity_poly.entity_id
_entity_poly.type
_entity_poly.pdbx_seq_one_letter_code
_entity_poly.pdbx_strand_id
1 'polypeptide(L)'
;MRFRPLGSSGMVVSAVSMSLADSTARSRPSDWTSLIYTALENGINAFEVVGRHPAIGDGLGMALRSIERRLVFISWRVGSTVAPSGAVLRDFSPKNLHHLTEAAIARTGLDYLDAVVLDDPHSNELSPHALELLKTMRADGRVRMLGVAGEDDAIDAYISAGAFDLLCTPFSLTSGWKERLRLKAAVERDMGVMGYGYFPETLSRGGTLLIQATKPKQHNPLAGAGTYAFLETTRGWRNEELCLAYALTEPCLASVQIVADRPDRLEALASITERDLPPGVGAQIEMARFSPAAQADRARRA
;
A
#
# COMPACT_ATOMS: atom_id res chain seq x y z
N MET A 1 7.60 16.72 -3.90
CA MET A 1 7.10 15.37 -4.20
C MET A 1 7.97 14.75 -5.28
N ARG A 2 8.48 13.54 -5.04
CA ARG A 2 9.20 12.74 -6.06
C ARG A 2 8.22 11.85 -6.82
N PHE A 3 8.55 11.53 -8.06
CA PHE A 3 7.73 10.67 -8.93
C PHE A 3 8.55 9.52 -9.51
N ARG A 4 7.92 8.37 -9.74
CA ARG A 4 8.55 7.15 -10.27
C ARG A 4 7.68 6.54 -11.37
N PRO A 5 8.29 5.88 -12.38
CA PRO A 5 7.53 5.11 -13.36
C PRO A 5 6.81 3.94 -12.69
N LEU A 6 5.58 3.68 -13.10
CA LEU A 6 4.79 2.54 -12.62
C LEU A 6 4.92 1.36 -13.58
N GLY A 7 5.96 0.55 -13.38
CA GLY A 7 6.27 -0.59 -14.25
C GLY A 7 6.46 -0.16 -15.70
N SER A 8 5.98 -0.98 -16.64
CA SER A 8 6.01 -0.71 -18.09
C SER A 8 4.79 0.10 -18.61
N SER A 9 3.89 0.56 -17.74
CA SER A 9 2.62 1.19 -18.13
C SER A 9 2.74 2.55 -18.83
N GLY A 10 3.91 3.19 -18.77
CA GLY A 10 4.12 4.58 -19.19
C GLY A 10 3.55 5.63 -18.22
N MET A 11 2.88 5.21 -17.15
CA MET A 11 2.39 6.10 -16.09
C MET A 11 3.51 6.46 -15.12
N VAL A 12 3.44 7.69 -14.60
CA VAL A 12 4.35 8.21 -13.58
C VAL A 12 3.52 8.55 -12.34
N VAL A 13 3.85 7.93 -11.22
CA VAL A 13 3.12 8.08 -9.95
C VAL A 13 4.00 8.76 -8.90
N SER A 14 3.37 9.50 -7.99
CA SER A 14 4.02 10.07 -6.81
C SER A 14 4.62 8.94 -5.96
N ALA A 15 5.80 9.17 -5.36
CA ALA A 15 6.49 8.17 -4.55
C ALA A 15 5.70 7.74 -3.31
N VAL A 16 4.70 8.54 -2.93
CA VAL A 16 3.67 8.21 -1.96
C VAL A 16 2.31 8.30 -2.66
N SER A 17 1.46 7.30 -2.45
CA SER A 17 0.08 7.26 -2.95
C SER A 17 -0.91 7.17 -1.78
N MET A 18 -2.15 7.60 -2.00
CA MET A 18 -3.16 7.58 -0.94
C MET A 18 -4.07 6.36 -1.05
N SER A 19 -4.14 5.59 0.02
CA SER A 19 -5.14 4.53 0.19
C SER A 19 -6.39 5.11 0.87
N LEU A 20 -7.50 5.10 0.14
CA LEU A 20 -8.81 5.57 0.57
C LEU A 20 -9.56 4.41 1.22
N ALA A 21 -9.36 4.21 2.52
CA ALA A 21 -9.99 3.17 3.33
C ALA A 21 -11.20 3.69 4.12
N ASP A 22 -12.07 2.80 4.57
CA ASP A 22 -13.22 3.20 5.39
C ASP A 22 -12.79 3.90 6.68
N SER A 23 -13.46 5.00 7.03
CA SER A 23 -13.16 5.80 8.20
C SER A 23 -14.44 6.21 8.93
N THR A 24 -14.47 6.02 10.25
CA THR A 24 -15.56 6.51 11.11
C THR A 24 -15.61 8.03 11.19
N ALA A 25 -14.49 8.70 10.91
CA ALA A 25 -14.39 10.16 10.92
C ALA A 25 -14.89 10.81 9.62
N ARG A 26 -15.07 10.04 8.53
CA ARG A 26 -15.41 10.56 7.19
C ARG A 26 -16.59 9.80 6.59
N SER A 27 -17.78 10.34 6.82
CA SER A 27 -19.02 9.77 6.31
C SER A 27 -19.57 10.50 5.09
N ARG A 28 -19.10 11.73 4.81
CA ARG A 28 -19.65 12.57 3.74
C ARG A 28 -18.70 12.67 2.53
N PRO A 29 -19.24 12.77 1.30
CA PRO A 29 -18.42 12.96 0.09
C PRO A 29 -17.50 14.20 0.14
N SER A 30 -17.95 15.28 0.80
CA SER A 30 -17.17 16.52 0.99
C SER A 30 -15.90 16.32 1.80
N ASP A 31 -15.92 15.39 2.76
CA ASP A 31 -14.77 15.10 3.62
C ASP A 31 -13.67 14.45 2.77
N TRP A 32 -14.05 13.48 1.93
CA TRP A 32 -13.16 12.81 0.98
C TRP A 32 -12.65 13.78 -0.08
N THR A 33 -13.51 14.64 -0.62
CA THR A 33 -13.15 15.66 -1.61
C THR A 33 -12.04 16.57 -1.06
N SER A 34 -12.21 17.09 0.15
CA SER A 34 -11.23 17.96 0.81
C SER A 34 -9.89 17.27 1.02
N LEU A 35 -9.90 15.99 1.46
CA LEU A 35 -8.67 15.23 1.67
C LEU A 35 -7.93 14.97 0.35
N ILE A 36 -8.66 14.68 -0.72
CA ILE A 36 -8.08 14.46 -2.05
C ILE A 36 -7.47 15.76 -2.58
N TYR A 37 -8.11 16.91 -2.38
CA TYR A 37 -7.49 18.20 -2.70
C TYR A 37 -6.20 18.45 -1.93
N THR A 38 -6.17 18.21 -0.61
CA THR A 38 -4.92 18.30 0.16
C THR A 38 -3.84 17.37 -0.41
N ALA A 39 -4.21 16.14 -0.80
CA ALA A 39 -3.28 15.20 -1.42
C ALA A 39 -2.66 15.76 -2.72
N LEU A 40 -3.51 16.27 -3.60
CA LEU A 40 -3.11 16.85 -4.88
C LEU A 40 -2.26 18.12 -4.72
N GLU A 41 -2.60 18.98 -3.77
CA GLU A 41 -1.83 20.18 -3.43
C GLU A 41 -0.43 19.83 -2.91
N ASN A 42 -0.27 18.66 -2.28
CA ASN A 42 1.03 18.10 -1.87
C ASN A 42 1.73 17.29 -2.98
N GLY A 43 1.16 17.25 -4.19
CA GLY A 43 1.70 16.57 -5.37
C GLY A 43 1.41 15.06 -5.44
N ILE A 44 0.59 14.50 -4.54
CA ILE A 44 0.15 13.11 -4.63
C ILE A 44 -0.81 12.97 -5.81
N ASN A 45 -0.47 12.11 -6.77
CA ASN A 45 -1.30 11.89 -7.96
C ASN A 45 -1.88 10.48 -8.06
N ALA A 46 -1.52 9.57 -7.16
CA ALA A 46 -1.97 8.19 -7.17
C ALA A 46 -2.87 7.87 -5.97
N PHE A 47 -4.03 7.29 -6.25
CA PHE A 47 -5.08 6.98 -5.29
C PHE A 47 -5.58 5.54 -5.49
N GLU A 48 -5.64 4.74 -4.42
CA GLU A 48 -6.32 3.44 -4.42
C GLU A 48 -7.54 3.50 -3.51
N VAL A 49 -8.72 3.17 -4.03
CA VAL A 49 -9.91 2.96 -3.19
C VAL A 49 -9.92 1.53 -2.67
N VAL A 50 -9.80 1.40 -1.35
CA VAL A 50 -9.81 0.12 -0.61
C VAL A 50 -11.06 0.01 0.26
N GLY A 51 -11.62 1.15 0.69
CA GLY A 51 -12.85 1.22 1.45
C GLY A 51 -14.09 0.91 0.62
N ARG A 52 -15.18 0.57 1.32
CA ARG A 52 -16.46 0.19 0.74
C ARG A 52 -17.52 1.27 0.85
N HIS A 53 -17.29 2.27 1.71
CA HIS A 53 -18.25 3.31 1.98
C HIS A 53 -18.51 4.15 0.70
N PRO A 54 -19.77 4.28 0.25
CA PRO A 54 -20.12 4.98 -1.00
C PRO A 54 -19.53 6.38 -1.13
N ALA A 55 -19.53 7.14 -0.02
CA ALA A 55 -19.03 8.51 0.01
C ALA A 55 -17.57 8.66 -0.45
N ILE A 56 -16.74 7.61 -0.37
CA ILE A 56 -15.37 7.63 -0.90
C ILE A 56 -15.38 7.84 -2.41
N GLY A 57 -16.16 7.01 -3.13
CA GLY A 57 -16.30 7.09 -4.58
C GLY A 57 -16.96 8.40 -5.02
N ASP A 58 -18.00 8.84 -4.30
CA ASP A 58 -18.68 10.11 -4.61
C ASP A 58 -17.73 11.30 -4.45
N GLY A 59 -16.96 11.34 -3.34
CA GLY A 59 -16.00 12.40 -3.07
C GLY A 59 -14.80 12.38 -4.03
N LEU A 60 -14.34 11.19 -4.42
CA LEU A 60 -13.33 11.04 -5.46
C LEU A 60 -13.83 11.59 -6.80
N GLY A 61 -15.03 11.19 -7.22
CA GLY A 61 -15.66 11.72 -8.43
C GLY A 61 -15.81 13.23 -8.42
N MET A 62 -16.22 13.81 -7.29
CA MET A 62 -16.32 15.27 -7.12
C MET A 62 -14.96 15.96 -7.26
N ALA A 63 -13.92 15.45 -6.58
CA ALA A 63 -12.57 16.03 -6.62
C ALA A 63 -11.95 16.01 -8.03
N LEU A 64 -12.18 14.93 -8.78
CA LEU A 64 -11.55 14.72 -10.09
C LEU A 64 -12.20 15.52 -11.23
N ARG A 65 -13.40 16.09 -11.06
CA ARG A 65 -14.10 16.87 -12.11
C ARG A 65 -13.30 18.06 -12.64
N SER A 66 -12.48 18.68 -11.78
CA SER A 66 -11.67 19.84 -12.14
C SER A 66 -10.24 19.49 -12.54
N ILE A 67 -9.92 18.21 -12.67
CA ILE A 67 -8.55 17.72 -12.88
C ILE A 67 -8.50 16.97 -14.20
N GLU A 68 -7.45 17.21 -14.98
CA GLU A 68 -7.24 16.47 -16.21
C GLU A 68 -6.95 15.00 -15.86
N ARG A 69 -7.81 14.09 -16.32
CA ARG A 69 -7.82 12.68 -15.92
C ARG A 69 -6.47 11.96 -16.13
N ARG A 70 -5.66 12.37 -17.11
CA ARG A 70 -4.34 11.80 -17.39
C ARG A 70 -3.27 12.11 -16.32
N LEU A 71 -3.49 13.11 -15.47
CA LEU A 71 -2.53 13.54 -14.45
C LEU A 71 -2.59 12.69 -13.18
N VAL A 72 -3.68 11.95 -12.99
CA VAL A 72 -3.93 11.14 -11.79
C VAL A 72 -4.01 9.66 -12.15
N PHE A 73 -3.53 8.82 -11.22
CA PHE A 73 -3.67 7.38 -11.27
C PHE A 73 -4.71 6.94 -10.24
N ILE A 74 -5.78 6.30 -10.71
CA ILE A 74 -6.89 5.82 -9.88
C ILE A 74 -6.99 4.31 -10.00
N SER A 75 -6.77 3.62 -8.88
CA SER A 75 -6.99 2.19 -8.77
C SER A 75 -8.12 1.86 -7.80
N TRP A 76 -8.77 0.71 -8.02
CA TRP A 76 -9.87 0.26 -7.18
C TRP A 76 -9.65 -1.18 -6.74
N ARG A 77 -9.76 -1.44 -5.43
CA ARG A 77 -9.61 -2.78 -4.87
C ARG A 77 -10.94 -3.54 -4.88
N VAL A 78 -10.92 -4.76 -5.40
CA VAL A 78 -12.11 -5.60 -5.60
C VAL A 78 -11.85 -7.06 -5.19
N GLY A 79 -12.91 -7.86 -5.09
CA GLY A 79 -12.83 -9.29 -4.75
C GLY A 79 -13.49 -9.65 -3.42
N SER A 80 -13.79 -8.64 -2.61
CA SER A 80 -14.47 -8.83 -1.33
C SER A 80 -15.63 -7.82 -1.20
N THR A 81 -16.76 -8.26 -0.68
CA THR A 81 -17.96 -7.45 -0.41
C THR A 81 -18.36 -7.59 1.07
N VAL A 82 -19.24 -6.73 1.57
CA VAL A 82 -19.78 -6.86 2.93
C VAL A 82 -21.26 -7.18 2.82
N ALA A 83 -21.66 -8.31 3.39
CA ALA A 83 -23.05 -8.71 3.50
C ALA A 83 -23.82 -7.78 4.45
N PRO A 84 -25.16 -7.71 4.37
CA PRO A 84 -25.97 -6.96 5.34
C PRO A 84 -25.74 -7.37 6.81
N SER A 85 -25.27 -8.59 7.04
CA SER A 85 -24.88 -9.10 8.37
C SER A 85 -23.55 -8.54 8.89
N GLY A 86 -22.82 -7.77 8.08
CA GLY A 86 -21.47 -7.29 8.38
C GLY A 86 -20.36 -8.31 8.05
N ALA A 87 -20.71 -9.51 7.59
CA ALA A 87 -19.72 -10.50 7.17
C ALA A 87 -19.04 -10.10 5.86
N VAL A 88 -17.71 -10.23 5.81
CA VAL A 88 -16.95 -10.07 4.56
C VAL A 88 -17.13 -11.33 3.71
N LEU A 89 -17.66 -11.15 2.51
CA LEU A 89 -17.83 -12.20 1.51
C LEU A 89 -16.79 -12.02 0.41
N ARG A 90 -15.91 -13.01 0.26
CA ARG A 90 -14.95 -13.07 -0.83
C ARG A 90 -15.61 -13.71 -2.05
N ASP A 91 -15.62 -13.00 -3.17
CA ASP A 91 -16.23 -13.43 -4.43
C ASP A 91 -15.45 -12.85 -5.62
N PHE A 92 -14.66 -13.71 -6.25
CA PHE A 92 -13.89 -13.42 -7.46
C PHE A 92 -14.56 -13.96 -8.72
N SER A 93 -15.87 -14.27 -8.67
CA SER A 93 -16.62 -14.68 -9.84
C SER A 93 -16.62 -13.56 -10.90
N PRO A 94 -16.66 -13.90 -12.19
CA PRO A 94 -16.68 -12.89 -13.26
C PRO A 94 -17.81 -11.88 -13.06
N LYS A 95 -19.01 -12.36 -12.70
CA LYS A 95 -20.17 -11.49 -12.48
C LYS A 95 -19.92 -10.44 -11.40
N ASN A 96 -19.32 -10.84 -10.27
CA ASN A 96 -19.06 -9.92 -9.17
C ASN A 96 -17.95 -8.92 -9.51
N LEU A 97 -16.84 -9.38 -10.10
CA LEU A 97 -15.74 -8.50 -10.51
C LEU A 97 -16.20 -7.43 -11.53
N HIS A 98 -17.01 -7.84 -12.51
CA HIS A 98 -17.61 -6.91 -13.46
C HIS A 98 -18.52 -5.90 -12.74
N HIS A 99 -19.43 -6.38 -11.90
CA HIS A 99 -20.37 -5.53 -11.18
C HIS A 99 -19.67 -4.49 -10.28
N LEU A 100 -18.67 -4.90 -9.49
CA LEU A 100 -17.94 -4.00 -8.60
C LEU A 100 -17.18 -2.93 -9.37
N THR A 101 -16.56 -3.31 -10.49
CA THR A 101 -15.81 -2.36 -11.32
C THR A 101 -16.73 -1.35 -12.00
N GLU A 102 -17.81 -1.82 -12.61
CA GLU A 102 -18.80 -0.95 -13.26
C GLU A 102 -19.48 -0.01 -12.23
N ALA A 103 -19.77 -0.50 -11.03
CA ALA A 103 -20.30 0.31 -9.95
C ALA A 103 -19.30 1.39 -9.49
N ALA A 104 -18.00 1.08 -9.43
CA ALA A 104 -16.96 2.05 -9.09
C ALA A 104 -16.86 3.17 -10.16
N ILE A 105 -16.85 2.79 -11.44
CA ILE A 105 -16.82 3.73 -12.57
C ILE A 105 -18.07 4.62 -12.55
N ALA A 106 -19.26 4.02 -12.43
CA ALA A 106 -20.52 4.76 -12.40
C ALA A 106 -20.61 5.72 -11.21
N ARG A 107 -20.14 5.31 -10.03
CA ARG A 107 -20.18 6.14 -8.81
C ARG A 107 -19.22 7.33 -8.89
N THR A 108 -18.01 7.09 -9.37
CA THR A 108 -17.01 8.17 -9.53
C THR A 108 -17.35 9.08 -10.71
N GLY A 109 -18.16 8.62 -11.67
CA GLY A 109 -18.45 9.34 -12.91
C GLY A 109 -17.24 9.39 -13.85
N LEU A 110 -16.28 8.47 -13.67
CA LEU A 110 -15.14 8.30 -14.57
C LEU A 110 -15.54 7.49 -15.80
N ASP A 111 -14.76 7.58 -16.87
CA ASP A 111 -14.93 6.71 -18.04
C ASP A 111 -14.19 5.37 -17.88
N TYR A 112 -13.10 5.39 -17.10
CA TYR A 112 -12.21 4.26 -16.89
C TYR A 112 -11.44 4.35 -15.55
N LEU A 113 -10.97 3.21 -15.07
CA LEU A 113 -10.00 3.10 -13.97
C LEU A 113 -8.59 2.82 -14.52
N ASP A 114 -7.55 3.40 -13.90
CA ASP A 114 -6.18 3.06 -14.31
C ASP A 114 -5.83 1.64 -13.91
N ALA A 115 -6.28 1.18 -12.75
CA ALA A 115 -6.14 -0.23 -12.37
C ALA A 115 -7.33 -0.78 -11.58
N VAL A 116 -7.59 -2.08 -11.75
CA VAL A 116 -8.40 -2.86 -10.83
C VAL A 116 -7.49 -3.85 -10.11
N VAL A 117 -7.50 -3.81 -8.78
CA VAL A 117 -6.60 -4.61 -7.94
C VAL A 117 -7.42 -5.68 -7.21
N LEU A 118 -7.09 -6.96 -7.43
CA LEU A 118 -7.73 -8.06 -6.71
C LEU A 118 -7.19 -8.14 -5.27
N ASP A 119 -8.09 -8.18 -4.30
CA ASP A 119 -7.77 -8.19 -2.86
C ASP A 119 -7.36 -9.59 -2.37
N ASP A 120 -6.07 -9.90 -2.45
CA ASP A 120 -5.45 -11.10 -1.87
C ASP A 120 -6.07 -12.43 -2.32
N PRO A 121 -6.35 -12.66 -3.62
CA PRO A 121 -6.99 -13.88 -4.09
C PRO A 121 -6.15 -15.12 -3.75
N HIS A 122 -6.78 -16.15 -3.20
CA HIS A 122 -6.14 -17.45 -2.99
C HIS A 122 -6.06 -18.22 -4.31
N SER A 123 -5.15 -19.21 -4.37
CA SER A 123 -4.84 -19.98 -5.58
C SER A 123 -6.04 -20.66 -6.25
N ASN A 124 -7.11 -20.94 -5.52
CA ASN A 124 -8.33 -21.58 -6.01
C ASN A 124 -9.52 -20.61 -6.23
N GLU A 125 -9.39 -19.33 -5.87
CA GLU A 125 -10.48 -18.36 -5.97
C GLU A 125 -10.58 -17.74 -7.38
N LEU A 126 -9.45 -17.63 -8.09
CA LEU A 126 -9.41 -17.01 -9.42
C LEU A 126 -9.60 -18.03 -10.54
N SER A 127 -10.83 -18.12 -11.06
CA SER A 127 -11.13 -18.98 -12.21
C SER A 127 -10.56 -18.45 -13.54
N PRO A 128 -10.29 -19.32 -14.54
CA PRO A 128 -9.90 -18.88 -15.88
C PRO A 128 -10.91 -17.92 -16.53
N HIS A 129 -12.21 -18.13 -16.30
CA HIS A 129 -13.26 -17.23 -16.79
C HIS A 129 -13.20 -15.83 -16.16
N ALA A 130 -12.79 -15.72 -14.90
CA ALA A 130 -12.60 -14.43 -14.23
C ALA A 130 -11.40 -13.69 -14.85
N LEU A 131 -10.31 -14.41 -15.14
CA LEU A 131 -9.16 -13.81 -15.81
C LEU A 131 -9.49 -13.34 -17.23
N GLU A 132 -10.25 -14.12 -18.01
CA GLU A 132 -10.70 -13.71 -19.35
C GLU A 132 -11.60 -12.47 -19.30
N LEU A 133 -12.51 -12.37 -18.33
CA LEU A 133 -13.28 -11.15 -18.13
C LEU A 133 -12.38 -9.93 -17.87
N LEU A 134 -11.40 -10.05 -16.97
CA LEU A 134 -10.49 -8.95 -16.65
C LEU A 134 -9.71 -8.50 -17.90
N LYS A 135 -9.28 -9.45 -18.74
CA LYS A 135 -8.65 -9.14 -20.04
C LYS A 135 -9.62 -8.43 -20.99
N THR A 136 -10.88 -8.85 -21.06
CA THR A 136 -11.92 -8.18 -21.87
C THR A 136 -12.13 -6.75 -21.39
N MET A 137 -12.27 -6.52 -20.08
CA MET A 137 -12.42 -5.18 -19.52
C MET A 137 -11.22 -4.27 -19.81
N ARG A 138 -10.03 -4.86 -19.89
CA ARG A 138 -8.82 -4.16 -20.34
C ARG A 138 -8.86 -3.82 -21.83
N ALA A 139 -9.27 -4.77 -22.67
CA ALA A 139 -9.42 -4.57 -24.11
C ALA A 139 -10.48 -3.50 -24.45
N ASP A 140 -11.58 -3.46 -23.68
CA ASP A 140 -12.66 -2.48 -23.81
C ASP A 140 -12.27 -1.08 -23.29
N GLY A 141 -11.07 -0.94 -22.70
CA GLY A 141 -10.58 0.33 -22.17
C GLY A 141 -11.24 0.78 -20.86
N ARG A 142 -12.11 -0.05 -20.26
CA ARG A 142 -12.75 0.23 -18.95
C ARG A 142 -11.73 0.23 -17.82
N VAL A 143 -10.69 -0.58 -17.94
CA VAL A 143 -9.57 -0.70 -17.00
C VAL A 143 -8.27 -0.68 -17.80
N ARG A 144 -7.24 0.06 -17.37
CA ARG A 144 -5.95 0.06 -18.10
C ARG A 144 -4.99 -1.03 -17.65
N MET A 145 -4.94 -1.29 -16.34
CA MET A 145 -4.02 -2.24 -15.71
C MET A 145 -4.77 -3.23 -14.83
N LEU A 146 -4.30 -4.48 -14.82
CA LEU A 146 -4.79 -5.49 -13.89
C LEU A 146 -3.80 -5.62 -12.73
N GLY A 147 -4.28 -5.56 -11.50
CA GLY A 147 -3.47 -5.65 -10.31
C GLY A 147 -3.86 -6.79 -9.40
N VAL A 148 -2.91 -7.23 -8.57
CA VAL A 148 -3.15 -8.15 -7.47
C VAL A 148 -2.53 -7.57 -6.20
N ALA A 149 -3.28 -7.60 -5.10
CA ALA A 149 -2.79 -7.28 -3.78
C ALA A 149 -2.54 -8.56 -2.99
N GLY A 150 -1.57 -8.58 -2.06
CA GLY A 150 -1.41 -9.68 -1.10
C GLY A 150 0.04 -9.97 -0.70
N GLU A 151 0.22 -11.01 0.11
CA GLU A 151 1.53 -11.41 0.63
C GLU A 151 1.83 -12.92 0.65
N ASP A 152 0.90 -13.75 0.19
CA ASP A 152 0.99 -15.21 0.27
C ASP A 152 1.64 -15.84 -0.97
N ASP A 153 1.92 -17.16 -0.90
CA ASP A 153 2.50 -17.94 -2.00
C ASP A 153 1.62 -17.93 -3.27
N ALA A 154 0.31 -17.72 -3.12
CA ALA A 154 -0.59 -17.53 -4.25
C ALA A 154 -0.19 -16.31 -5.09
N ILE A 155 0.26 -15.23 -4.44
CA ILE A 155 0.72 -14.00 -5.10
C ILE A 155 2.00 -14.25 -5.89
N ASP A 156 2.92 -15.05 -5.33
CA ASP A 156 4.16 -15.44 -6.03
C ASP A 156 3.86 -16.27 -7.29
N ALA A 157 2.84 -17.11 -7.25
CA ALA A 157 2.35 -17.85 -8.42
C ALA A 157 1.72 -16.90 -9.46
N TYR A 158 0.95 -15.89 -9.06
CA TYR A 158 0.35 -14.92 -9.96
C TYR A 158 1.39 -14.02 -10.65
N ILE A 159 2.42 -13.60 -9.92
CA ILE A 159 3.58 -12.89 -10.51
C ILE A 159 4.23 -13.78 -11.58
N SER A 160 4.44 -15.06 -11.25
CA SER A 160 5.07 -16.02 -12.16
C SER A 160 4.23 -16.33 -13.39
N ALA A 161 2.90 -16.25 -13.28
CA ALA A 161 1.98 -16.45 -14.40
C ALA A 161 1.96 -15.29 -15.41
N GLY A 162 2.38 -14.08 -15.00
CA GLY A 162 2.48 -12.92 -15.90
C GLY A 162 1.11 -12.37 -16.37
N ALA A 163 0.07 -12.56 -15.56
CA ALA A 163 -1.30 -12.16 -15.90
C ALA A 163 -1.67 -10.73 -15.44
N PHE A 164 -0.83 -10.12 -14.62
CA PHE A 164 -1.09 -8.84 -13.95
C PHE A 164 0.02 -7.83 -14.25
N ASP A 165 -0.36 -6.56 -14.28
CA ASP A 165 0.49 -5.41 -14.58
C ASP A 165 0.93 -4.67 -13.28
N LEU A 166 0.26 -4.91 -12.16
CA LEU A 166 0.46 -4.22 -10.88
C LEU A 166 0.47 -5.20 -9.69
N LEU A 167 1.44 -5.05 -8.79
CA LEU A 167 1.50 -5.72 -7.49
C LEU A 167 1.32 -4.70 -6.37
N CYS A 168 0.35 -4.92 -5.49
CA CYS A 168 0.26 -4.22 -4.21
C CYS A 168 0.66 -5.20 -3.11
N THR A 169 1.72 -4.94 -2.35
CA THR A 169 2.19 -5.93 -1.34
C THR A 169 2.72 -5.22 -0.10
N PRO A 170 2.60 -5.80 1.11
CA PRO A 170 3.09 -5.15 2.30
C PRO A 170 4.62 -5.10 2.29
N PHE A 171 5.17 -3.93 2.57
CA PHE A 171 6.61 -3.73 2.68
C PHE A 171 6.94 -2.76 3.79
N SER A 172 7.76 -3.21 4.74
CA SER A 172 8.20 -2.42 5.88
C SER A 172 9.64 -2.78 6.25
N LEU A 173 10.18 -2.08 7.24
CA LEU A 173 11.51 -2.38 7.80
C LEU A 173 11.62 -3.79 8.40
N THR A 174 10.50 -4.42 8.78
CA THR A 174 10.49 -5.79 9.31
C THR A 174 10.45 -6.87 8.24
N SER A 175 10.08 -6.53 6.99
CA SER A 175 9.98 -7.48 5.88
C SER A 175 11.24 -8.35 5.78
N GLY A 176 11.09 -9.62 5.45
CA GLY A 176 12.16 -10.61 5.31
C GLY A 176 12.79 -10.66 3.91
N TRP A 177 13.49 -11.76 3.66
CA TRP A 177 14.10 -12.05 2.35
C TRP A 177 13.03 -12.39 1.31
N LYS A 178 12.02 -13.19 1.66
CA LYS A 178 10.97 -13.66 0.76
C LYS A 178 10.18 -12.49 0.17
N GLU A 179 9.80 -11.54 1.01
CA GLU A 179 9.04 -10.35 0.63
C GLU A 179 9.87 -9.45 -0.29
N ARG A 180 11.17 -9.28 -0.03
CA ARG A 180 12.06 -8.54 -0.95
C ARG A 180 12.26 -9.26 -2.28
N LEU A 181 12.37 -10.57 -2.25
CA LEU A 181 12.49 -11.39 -3.45
C LEU A 181 11.23 -11.26 -4.30
N ARG A 182 10.05 -11.23 -3.68
CA ARG A 182 8.77 -10.97 -4.38
C ARG A 182 8.76 -9.64 -5.11
N LEU A 183 9.22 -8.56 -4.48
CA LEU A 183 9.31 -7.24 -5.15
C LEU A 183 10.18 -7.32 -6.41
N LYS A 184 11.36 -7.96 -6.30
CA LYS A 184 12.28 -8.13 -7.42
C LYS A 184 11.67 -8.99 -8.53
N ALA A 185 11.05 -10.11 -8.17
CA ALA A 185 10.38 -10.98 -9.12
C ALA A 185 9.25 -10.27 -9.88
N ALA A 186 8.51 -9.38 -9.22
CA ALA A 186 7.48 -8.57 -9.87
C ALA A 186 8.08 -7.55 -10.85
N VAL A 187 9.14 -6.84 -10.45
CA VAL A 187 9.84 -5.89 -11.34
C VAL A 187 10.48 -6.60 -12.54
N GLU A 188 11.05 -7.79 -12.36
CA GLU A 188 11.58 -8.64 -13.44
C GLU A 188 10.50 -9.10 -14.44
N ARG A 189 9.22 -9.03 -14.06
CA ARG A 189 8.05 -9.29 -14.91
C ARG A 189 7.38 -8.01 -15.42
N ASP A 190 8.11 -6.88 -15.38
CA ASP A 190 7.65 -5.56 -15.82
C ASP A 190 6.40 -5.03 -15.08
N MET A 191 6.09 -5.59 -13.91
CA MET A 191 4.98 -5.14 -13.08
C MET A 191 5.32 -3.83 -12.38
N GLY A 192 4.35 -2.92 -12.27
CA GLY A 192 4.41 -1.85 -11.28
C GLY A 192 4.27 -2.44 -9.89
N VAL A 193 5.01 -1.91 -8.91
CA VAL A 193 4.92 -2.38 -7.51
C VAL A 193 4.59 -1.23 -6.58
N MET A 194 3.52 -1.38 -5.81
CA MET A 194 3.11 -0.46 -4.75
C MET A 194 3.22 -1.15 -3.39
N GLY A 195 3.95 -0.52 -2.47
CA GLY A 195 4.10 -1.02 -1.10
C GLY A 195 2.99 -0.47 -0.20
N TYR A 196 2.37 -1.30 0.64
CA TYR A 196 1.51 -0.83 1.73
C TYR A 196 2.00 -1.36 3.08
N GLY A 197 1.33 -1.00 4.18
CA GLY A 197 1.68 -1.54 5.50
C GLY A 197 3.10 -1.18 5.95
N TYR A 198 3.64 -0.04 5.50
CA TYR A 198 4.99 0.42 5.84
C TYR A 198 5.19 0.61 7.34
N PHE A 199 4.11 0.85 8.09
CA PHE A 199 4.10 0.99 9.54
C PHE A 199 3.23 -0.09 10.21
N PRO A 200 3.79 -1.30 10.45
CA PRO A 200 3.04 -2.39 11.09
C PRO A 200 2.67 -2.08 12.54
N GLU A 201 1.54 -2.62 13.02
CA GLU A 201 1.03 -2.37 14.38
C GLU A 201 2.04 -2.71 15.49
N THR A 202 2.89 -3.72 15.27
CA THR A 202 3.93 -4.14 16.21
C THR A 202 4.93 -3.02 16.52
N LEU A 203 5.15 -2.09 15.57
CA LEU A 203 5.99 -0.92 15.74
C LEU A 203 5.20 0.31 16.18
N SER A 204 3.90 0.34 15.90
CA SER A 204 2.98 1.42 16.30
C SER A 204 2.72 1.45 17.81
N ARG A 205 2.60 0.28 18.46
CA ARG A 205 2.33 0.20 19.91
C ARG A 205 3.54 0.45 20.81
N GLY A 206 4.59 1.12 20.32
CA GLY A 206 5.81 1.36 21.10
C GLY A 206 6.41 0.05 21.58
N GLY A 207 6.63 -0.87 20.64
CA GLY A 207 7.11 -2.22 20.87
C GLY A 207 8.48 -2.23 21.54
N THR A 208 8.51 -1.95 22.83
CA THR A 208 9.33 -2.69 23.76
C THR A 208 8.94 -4.14 23.52
N LEU A 209 9.71 -4.86 22.71
CA LEU A 209 9.88 -6.29 22.94
C LEU A 209 10.32 -6.36 24.40
N LEU A 210 9.34 -6.59 25.29
CA LEU A 210 9.51 -6.70 26.73
C LEU A 210 10.38 -7.93 27.01
N ILE A 211 11.68 -7.79 26.79
CA ILE A 211 12.66 -8.57 27.51
C ILE A 211 12.61 -7.98 28.91
N GLN A 212 12.14 -8.78 29.88
CA GLN A 212 12.26 -8.47 31.30
C GLN A 212 13.75 -8.24 31.63
N ALA A 213 14.20 -7.00 31.49
CA ALA A 213 15.51 -6.57 31.93
C ALA A 213 15.46 -6.44 33.44
N THR A 214 15.80 -7.52 34.14
CA THR A 214 16.10 -7.45 35.56
C THR A 214 17.42 -6.71 35.75
N LYS A 215 17.35 -5.58 36.45
CA LYS A 215 18.40 -4.73 37.05
C LYS A 215 18.86 -3.51 36.23
N PRO A 216 19.06 -2.35 36.91
CA PRO A 216 19.55 -1.14 36.26
C PRO A 216 21.05 -1.26 36.05
N LYS A 217 21.54 -1.11 34.82
CA LYS A 217 22.97 -1.00 34.56
C LYS A 217 23.27 0.04 33.49
N GLN A 218 24.20 0.92 33.87
CA GLN A 218 25.20 1.66 33.09
C GLN A 218 24.91 1.93 31.62
N HIS A 219 25.09 3.19 31.23
CA HIS A 219 25.04 3.69 29.85
C HIS A 219 25.97 2.86 28.95
N ASN A 220 25.41 1.79 28.38
CA ASN A 220 26.05 0.98 27.36
C ASN A 220 25.52 1.49 26.02
N PRO A 221 26.35 2.12 25.17
CA PRO A 221 25.92 2.63 23.86
C PRO A 221 25.39 1.52 22.93
N LEU A 222 25.53 0.25 23.30
CA LEU A 222 25.03 -0.92 22.58
C LEU A 222 23.82 -1.60 23.25
N ALA A 223 23.28 -1.06 24.34
CA ALA A 223 22.03 -1.57 24.93
C ALA A 223 20.87 -1.33 23.95
N GLY A 224 20.33 -2.41 23.37
CA GLY A 224 19.31 -2.35 22.30
C GLY A 224 19.86 -2.57 20.89
N ALA A 225 21.16 -2.83 20.71
CA ALA A 225 21.70 -3.30 19.44
C ALA A 225 21.00 -4.61 19.03
N GLY A 226 20.27 -4.60 17.91
CA GLY A 226 19.46 -5.72 17.45
C GLY A 226 17.95 -5.58 17.69
N THR A 227 17.47 -4.46 18.26
CA THR A 227 16.04 -4.14 18.38
C THR A 227 15.68 -2.88 17.59
N TYR A 228 14.39 -2.62 17.38
CA TYR A 228 13.88 -1.40 16.73
C TYR A 228 13.81 -0.18 17.66
N ALA A 229 14.56 -0.17 18.77
CA ALA A 229 14.55 0.92 19.75
C ALA A 229 15.03 2.27 19.18
N PHE A 230 15.78 2.25 18.08
CA PHE A 230 16.19 3.48 17.39
C PHE A 230 15.01 4.29 16.83
N LEU A 231 13.84 3.67 16.60
CA LEU A 231 12.64 4.37 16.16
C LEU A 231 12.25 5.47 17.16
N GLU A 232 12.38 5.20 18.46
CA GLU A 232 12.01 6.14 19.54
C GLU A 232 13.11 7.14 19.89
N THR A 233 14.38 6.80 19.60
CA THR A 233 15.53 7.65 19.99
C THR A 233 16.01 8.59 18.90
N THR A 234 15.54 8.41 17.66
CA THR A 234 15.93 9.25 16.52
C THR A 234 15.26 10.63 16.62
N ARG A 235 16.04 11.65 17.01
CA ARG A 235 15.53 13.02 17.20
C ARG A 235 14.98 13.60 15.89
N GLY A 236 13.85 14.30 15.98
CA GLY A 236 13.23 14.99 14.85
C GLY A 236 12.49 14.07 13.87
N TRP A 237 12.29 12.80 14.23
CA TRP A 237 11.54 11.83 13.44
C TRP A 237 10.50 11.15 14.31
N ARG A 238 9.28 11.01 13.79
CA ARG A 238 8.31 10.08 14.37
C ARG A 238 8.59 8.67 13.87
N ASN A 239 8.25 7.65 14.67
CA ASN A 239 8.45 6.24 14.32
C ASN A 239 7.90 5.92 12.92
N GLU A 240 6.66 6.34 12.65
CA GLU A 240 5.99 6.13 11.36
C GLU A 240 6.70 6.83 10.19
N GLU A 241 7.19 8.06 10.40
CA GLU A 241 7.91 8.81 9.35
C GLU A 241 9.22 8.12 9.00
N LEU A 242 9.91 7.55 10.00
CA LEU A 242 11.14 6.81 9.78
C LEU A 242 10.88 5.49 9.04
N CYS A 243 9.76 4.82 9.34
CA CYS A 243 9.31 3.63 8.61
C CYS A 243 8.99 3.96 7.14
N LEU A 244 8.29 5.06 6.90
CA LEU A 244 7.98 5.54 5.55
C LEU A 244 9.25 5.91 4.79
N ALA A 245 10.16 6.69 5.41
CA ALA A 245 11.43 7.06 4.79
C ALA A 245 12.25 5.84 4.38
N TYR A 246 12.29 4.80 5.22
CA TYR A 246 12.92 3.54 4.87
C TYR A 246 12.21 2.85 3.69
N ALA A 247 10.89 2.74 3.70
CA ALA A 247 10.14 2.12 2.60
C ALA A 247 10.40 2.85 1.27
N LEU A 248 10.53 4.18 1.29
CA LEU A 248 10.87 4.99 0.13
C LEU A 248 12.30 4.75 -0.38
N THR A 249 13.21 4.13 0.38
CA THR A 249 14.54 3.75 -0.12
C THR A 249 14.52 2.50 -0.99
N GLU A 250 13.45 1.69 -0.97
CA GLU A 250 13.36 0.47 -1.78
C GLU A 250 13.11 0.84 -3.26
N PRO A 251 14.08 0.57 -4.16
CA PRO A 251 13.96 0.95 -5.57
C PRO A 251 12.89 0.15 -6.32
N CYS A 252 12.54 -1.06 -5.85
CA CYS A 252 11.51 -1.87 -6.49
C CYS A 252 10.12 -1.24 -6.36
N LEU A 253 9.90 -0.36 -5.39
CA LEU A 253 8.60 0.29 -5.17
C LEU A 253 8.46 1.55 -6.05
N ALA A 254 7.44 1.58 -6.89
CA ALA A 254 7.02 2.77 -7.61
C ALA A 254 6.34 3.78 -6.68
N SER A 255 5.57 3.30 -5.70
CA SER A 255 4.92 4.13 -4.68
C SER A 255 4.75 3.38 -3.36
N VAL A 256 4.70 4.13 -2.25
CA VAL A 256 4.28 3.63 -0.94
C VAL A 256 2.90 4.19 -0.59
N GLN A 257 1.94 3.33 -0.34
CA GLN A 257 0.57 3.66 0.01
C GLN A 257 0.47 4.11 1.47
N ILE A 258 0.00 5.34 1.67
CA ILE A 258 -0.31 5.90 2.98
C ILE A 258 -1.80 5.94 3.23
N VAL A 259 -2.17 5.84 4.50
CA VAL A 259 -3.52 6.13 4.98
C VAL A 259 -3.42 7.37 5.85
N ALA A 260 -4.19 8.41 5.53
CA ALA A 260 -4.26 9.62 6.31
C ALA A 260 -5.72 9.94 6.66
N ASP A 261 -5.99 10.07 7.95
CA ASP A 261 -7.29 10.43 8.48
C ASP A 261 -7.50 11.96 8.50
N ARG A 262 -6.42 12.75 8.56
CA ARG A 262 -6.42 14.21 8.67
C ARG A 262 -5.51 14.89 7.63
N PRO A 263 -5.86 16.10 7.14
CA PRO A 263 -5.02 16.88 6.23
C PRO A 263 -3.59 17.12 6.76
N ASP A 264 -3.43 17.58 8.00
CA ASP A 264 -2.12 17.83 8.61
C ASP A 264 -1.23 16.57 8.64
N ARG A 265 -1.85 15.40 8.82
CA ARG A 265 -1.15 14.11 8.82
C ARG A 265 -0.68 13.75 7.43
N LEU A 266 -1.52 14.00 6.42
CA LEU A 266 -1.18 13.81 5.02
C LEU A 266 0.01 14.69 4.62
N GLU A 267 -0.03 15.98 4.94
CA GLU A 267 1.05 16.94 4.65
C GLU A 267 2.37 16.48 5.27
N ALA A 268 2.33 16.06 6.54
CA ALA A 268 3.51 15.56 7.23
C ALA A 268 4.10 14.31 6.54
N LEU A 269 3.26 13.36 6.12
CA LEU A 269 3.70 12.16 5.40
C LEU A 269 4.23 12.48 3.99
N ALA A 270 3.58 13.40 3.26
CA ALA A 270 4.03 13.85 1.95
C ALA A 270 5.42 14.53 2.02
N SER A 271 5.67 15.30 3.08
CA SER A 271 6.97 15.96 3.31
C SER A 271 8.14 14.98 3.47
N ILE A 272 7.88 13.73 3.88
CA ILE A 272 8.92 12.70 4.04
C ILE A 272 9.58 12.36 2.71
N THR A 273 8.87 12.54 1.58
CA THR A 273 9.44 12.27 0.25
C THR A 273 10.64 13.15 -0.10
N GLU A 274 10.81 14.29 0.59
CA GLU A 274 11.93 15.22 0.40
C GLU A 274 12.96 15.16 1.54
N ARG A 275 12.76 14.27 2.52
CA ARG A 275 13.71 14.07 3.61
C ARG A 275 14.54 12.82 3.35
N ASP A 276 15.83 12.90 3.64
CA ASP A 276 16.71 11.73 3.58
C ASP A 276 16.70 10.98 4.91
N LEU A 277 16.85 9.65 4.82
CA LEU A 277 16.96 8.79 5.99
C LEU A 277 18.18 9.22 6.83
N PRO A 278 18.07 9.41 8.16
CA PRO A 278 19.18 9.87 8.97
C PRO A 278 20.41 8.97 8.86
N PRO A 279 21.63 9.55 8.86
CA PRO A 279 22.86 8.77 8.85
C PRO A 279 22.87 7.75 10.00
N GLY A 280 23.24 6.51 9.71
CA GLY A 280 23.30 5.42 10.68
C GLY A 280 21.99 4.66 10.91
N VAL A 281 20.82 5.23 10.61
CA VAL A 281 19.54 4.50 10.76
C VAL A 281 19.48 3.30 9.82
N GLY A 282 19.96 3.44 8.59
CA GLY A 282 20.04 2.31 7.65
C GLY A 282 20.87 1.14 8.22
N ALA A 283 21.99 1.43 8.88
CA ALA A 283 22.82 0.41 9.53
C ALA A 283 22.10 -0.22 10.74
N GLN A 284 21.41 0.59 11.56
CA GLN A 284 20.63 0.10 12.69
C GLN A 284 19.47 -0.80 12.26
N ILE A 285 18.81 -0.48 11.14
CA ILE A 285 17.77 -1.32 10.53
C ILE A 285 18.35 -2.69 10.15
N GLU A 286 19.49 -2.73 9.48
CA GLU A 286 20.12 -4.01 9.11
C GLU A 286 20.54 -4.80 10.36
N MET A 287 21.17 -4.16 11.35
CA MET A 287 21.50 -4.80 12.62
C MET A 287 20.26 -5.38 13.33
N ALA A 288 19.13 -4.67 13.31
CA ALA A 288 17.88 -5.14 13.89
C ALA A 288 17.29 -6.33 13.11
N ARG A 289 17.42 -6.35 11.77
CA ARG A 289 16.93 -7.45 10.92
C ARG A 289 17.71 -8.76 11.10
N PHE A 290 19.01 -8.68 11.41
CA PHE A 290 19.86 -9.85 11.64
C PHE A 290 19.89 -10.31 13.10
N SER A 291 19.13 -9.67 13.99
CA SER A 291 19.12 -10.07 15.39
C SER A 291 18.44 -11.45 15.58
N PRO A 292 18.90 -12.27 16.55
CA PRO A 292 18.28 -13.56 16.85
C PRO A 292 16.79 -13.43 17.19
N ALA A 293 16.37 -12.32 17.81
CA ALA A 293 14.97 -12.05 18.14
C ALA A 293 14.11 -11.82 16.89
N ALA A 294 14.61 -11.05 15.92
CA ALA A 294 13.93 -10.84 14.64
C ALA A 294 13.86 -12.14 13.82
N GLN A 295 14.89 -12.97 13.89
CA GLN A 295 14.90 -14.29 13.26
C GLN A 295 13.90 -15.26 13.92
N ALA A 296 13.79 -15.23 15.25
CA ALA A 296 12.83 -16.06 15.99
C ALA A 296 11.37 -15.65 15.76
N ASP A 297 11.07 -14.34 15.69
CA ASP A 297 9.71 -13.87 15.36
C ASP A 297 9.31 -14.27 13.93
N ARG A 298 10.26 -14.22 12.98
CA ARG A 298 10.04 -14.71 11.61
C ARG A 298 9.75 -16.21 11.56
N ALA A 299 10.52 -17.02 12.28
CA ALA A 299 10.30 -18.47 12.34
C ALA A 299 8.93 -18.85 12.93
N ARG A 300 8.27 -17.95 13.66
CA ARG A 300 6.89 -18.17 14.16
C ARG A 300 5.80 -17.75 13.17
N ARG A 301 6.14 -16.91 12.17
CA ARG A 301 5.20 -16.40 11.17
C ARG A 301 5.24 -17.17 9.85
N ALA A 302 6.37 -17.83 9.56
CA ALA A 302 6.52 -18.78 8.45
C ALA A 302 5.87 -20.12 8.78
#